data_AF-A0A1F6CMD8-F1
#
_entry.id   AF-A0A1F6CMD8-F1
#
_cell.length_a   1.000
_cell.length_b   1.000
_cell.length_c   1.000
_cell.angle_alpha   90.00
_cell.angle_beta   90.00
_cell.angle_gamma   90.00
#
_symmetry.space_group_name_H-M   'P 1'
#
loop_
_entity.id
_entity.type
_entity.pdbx_description
1 polymer ?
#
loop_
_entity_poly.entity_id
_entity_poly.type
_entity_poly.pdbx_seq_one_letter_code
_entity_poly.pdbx_strand_id
1 'polypeptide(L)'
;MMYSKNWSEVELKFHDRAFEMGNPNMLLLAKEHALEFIEECRERKIPISGIDGFLTGKDVEPLKGFTITEKSVQPIQDYSINFSLPPFKYHTYSEDEIYDQSTALIKKSPDHIYFEIGCDNTDE
;
A
#
# COMPACT_ATOMS: atom_id res chain seq x y z
N MET A 1 -13.58 -12.66 -17.44
CA MET A 1 -13.65 -13.14 -16.04
C MET A 1 -12.99 -12.04 -15.22
N MET A 2 -13.76 -11.15 -14.59
CA MET A 2 -13.21 -10.16 -13.66
C MET A 2 -12.86 -10.93 -12.38
N TYR A 3 -11.58 -10.98 -12.03
CA TYR A 3 -11.16 -11.39 -10.70
C TYR A 3 -11.62 -10.28 -9.75
N SER A 4 -12.63 -10.54 -8.92
CA SER A 4 -12.91 -9.68 -7.76
C SER A 4 -11.87 -10.03 -6.71
N LYS A 5 -11.01 -9.07 -6.35
CA LYS A 5 -10.13 -9.20 -5.19
C LYS A 5 -11.00 -9.47 -3.95
N ASN A 6 -10.66 -10.49 -3.17
CA ASN A 6 -11.28 -10.73 -1.87
C ASN A 6 -10.62 -9.76 -0.88
N TRP A 7 -11.27 -8.62 -0.67
CA TRP A 7 -10.81 -7.59 0.26
C TRP A 7 -10.92 -8.08 1.71
N SER A 8 -9.90 -7.80 2.53
CA SER A 8 -9.96 -7.99 3.98
C SER A 8 -10.97 -7.04 4.62
N GLU A 9 -11.40 -7.33 5.86
CA GLU A 9 -12.26 -6.41 6.62
C GLU A 9 -11.62 -5.03 6.79
N VAL A 10 -10.30 -4.97 6.93
CA VAL A 10 -9.54 -3.71 7.03
C VAL A 10 -9.59 -2.98 5.69
N GLU A 11 -9.33 -3.66 4.57
CA GLU A 11 -9.38 -3.04 3.24
C GLU A 11 -10.78 -2.46 2.93
N LEU A 12 -11.85 -3.15 3.32
CA LEU A 12 -13.22 -2.66 3.17
C LEU A 12 -13.48 -1.40 4.00
N LYS A 13 -12.93 -1.30 5.21
CA LYS A 13 -13.07 -0.11 6.09
C LYS A 13 -12.46 1.15 5.48
N PHE A 14 -11.42 1.01 4.67
CA PHE A 14 -10.69 2.13 4.07
C PHE A 14 -11.04 2.38 2.60
N HIS A 15 -11.91 1.56 1.99
CA HIS A 15 -12.28 1.67 0.58
C HIS A 15 -12.78 3.07 0.18
N ASP A 16 -13.66 3.67 0.98
CA ASP A 16 -14.21 5.01 0.70
C ASP A 16 -13.21 6.16 0.89
N ARG A 17 -12.04 5.88 1.48
CA ARG A 17 -10.94 6.83 1.69
C ARG A 17 -9.82 6.69 0.67
N ALA A 18 -9.95 5.72 -0.23
CA ALA A 18 -8.96 5.45 -1.24
C ALA A 18 -9.01 6.49 -2.37
N PHE A 19 -7.84 6.77 -2.94
CA PHE A 19 -7.76 7.54 -4.17
C PHE A 19 -8.41 6.74 -5.32
N GLU A 20 -9.54 7.24 -5.82
CA GLU A 20 -10.30 6.56 -6.86
C GLU A 20 -9.56 6.62 -8.20
N MET A 21 -9.11 5.46 -8.67
CA MET A 21 -8.48 5.31 -9.97
C MET A 21 -9.25 4.37 -10.88
N GLY A 22 -8.89 4.38 -12.16
CA GLY A 22 -9.46 3.45 -13.14
C GLY A 22 -9.20 1.96 -12.86
N ASN A 23 -8.37 1.62 -11.85
CA ASN A 23 -8.14 0.24 -11.42
C ASN A 23 -8.90 -0.05 -10.11
N PRO A 24 -10.03 -0.77 -10.16
CA PRO A 24 -10.85 -1.07 -8.97
C PRO A 24 -10.21 -2.08 -8.02
N ASN A 25 -9.04 -2.64 -8.35
CA ASN A 25 -8.34 -3.63 -7.53
C ASN A 25 -7.20 -3.04 -6.70
N MET A 26 -6.94 -1.74 -6.80
CA MET A 26 -5.90 -1.05 -6.05
C MET A 26 -6.53 -0.12 -5.01
N LEU A 27 -6.15 -0.32 -3.74
CA LEU A 27 -6.52 0.56 -2.65
C LEU A 27 -5.35 1.48 -2.36
N LEU A 28 -5.38 2.69 -2.92
CA LEU A 28 -4.32 3.68 -2.72
C LEU A 28 -4.70 4.67 -1.62
N LEU A 29 -3.95 4.65 -0.53
CA LEU A 29 -4.20 5.47 0.64
C LEU A 29 -3.21 6.63 0.70
N ALA A 30 -3.71 7.82 0.98
CA ALA A 30 -2.87 8.94 1.39
C ALA A 30 -2.13 8.59 2.69
N LYS A 31 -1.00 9.24 2.95
CA LYS A 31 -0.14 8.97 4.11
C LYS A 31 -0.91 8.80 5.43
N GLU A 32 -1.83 9.72 5.74
CA GLU A 32 -2.59 9.68 6.99
C GLU A 32 -3.45 8.41 7.11
N HIS A 33 -4.15 8.03 6.05
CA HIS A 33 -4.98 6.83 6.01
C HIS A 33 -4.14 5.55 5.97
N ALA A 34 -2.97 5.59 5.34
CA ALA A 34 -2.03 4.47 5.38
C ALA A 34 -1.52 4.19 6.81
N LEU A 35 -1.29 5.24 7.61
CA LEU A 35 -0.91 5.07 9.02
C LEU A 35 -2.06 4.49 9.86
N GLU A 36 -3.28 4.99 9.66
CA GLU A 36 -4.48 4.45 10.31
C GLU A 36 -4.71 2.97 9.92
N PHE A 37 -4.45 2.63 8.65
CA PHE A 37 -4.57 1.26 8.15
C PHE A 37 -3.57 0.32 8.83
N ILE A 38 -2.30 0.72 8.94
CA ILE A 38 -1.26 -0.08 9.62
C ILE A 38 -1.64 -0.32 11.10
N GLU A 39 -2.16 0.69 11.78
CA GLU A 39 -2.59 0.54 13.18
C GLU A 39 -3.78 -0.43 13.30
N GLU A 40 -4.76 -0.37 12.39
CA GLU A 40 -5.88 -1.32 12.38
C GLU A 40 -5.38 -2.76 12.14
N CYS A 41 -4.42 -2.97 11.24
CA CYS A 41 -3.78 -4.27 11.03
C CYS A 41 -3.12 -4.76 12.31
N ARG A 42 -2.38 -3.89 13.01
CA ARG A 42 -1.73 -4.20 14.28
C ARG A 42 -2.72 -4.57 15.38
N GLU A 43 -3.79 -3.78 15.56
CA GLU A 43 -4.82 -4.06 16.56
C GLU A 43 -5.49 -5.43 16.33
N ARG A 44 -5.65 -5.82 15.07
CA ARG A 44 -6.25 -7.09 14.65
C ARG A 44 -5.26 -8.23 14.48
N LYS A 45 -3.96 -7.97 14.62
CA LYS A 45 -2.86 -8.94 14.38
C LYS A 45 -2.91 -9.53 12.96
N ILE A 46 -3.12 -8.67 11.97
CA ILE A 46 -3.14 -9.03 10.56
C ILE A 46 -1.76 -8.70 9.97
N PRO A 47 -0.96 -9.72 9.58
CA PRO A 47 0.38 -9.49 9.04
C PRO A 47 0.35 -8.64 7.76
N ILE A 48 1.28 -7.68 7.67
CA ILE A 48 1.52 -6.92 6.44
C ILE A 48 2.54 -7.68 5.58
N SER A 49 2.17 -7.98 4.34
CA SER A 49 3.03 -8.69 3.38
C SER A 49 3.92 -7.75 2.57
N GLY A 50 3.50 -6.49 2.43
CA GLY A 50 4.28 -5.45 1.75
C GLY A 50 3.54 -4.12 1.66
N ILE A 51 4.27 -3.10 1.23
CA ILE A 51 3.77 -1.76 0.94
C ILE A 51 4.38 -1.32 -0.38
N ASP A 52 3.55 -0.85 -1.29
CA ASP A 52 3.97 -0.25 -2.55
C ASP A 52 3.61 1.24 -2.56
N GLY A 53 4.60 2.09 -2.86
CA GLY A 53 4.42 3.55 -2.94
C GLY A 53 4.17 4.00 -4.39
N PHE A 54 3.30 4.99 -4.58
CA PHE A 54 2.88 5.49 -5.89
C PHE A 54 2.83 7.02 -5.95
N LEU A 55 3.19 7.58 -7.11
CA LEU A 55 2.82 8.93 -7.53
C LEU A 55 1.53 8.90 -8.33
N THR A 56 0.74 9.96 -8.23
CA THR A 56 -0.37 10.21 -9.16
C THR A 56 0.09 11.05 -10.33
N GLY A 57 -0.66 11.05 -11.43
CA GLY A 57 -0.33 11.83 -12.61
C GLY A 57 -0.31 13.35 -12.42
N LYS A 58 -0.75 13.85 -11.26
CA LYS A 58 -0.54 15.26 -10.85
C LYS A 58 0.90 15.54 -10.41
N ASP A 59 1.61 14.50 -9.98
CA ASP A 59 2.94 14.58 -9.37
C ASP A 59 4.05 14.04 -10.31
N VAL A 60 3.68 13.58 -11.52
CA VAL A 60 4.62 13.01 -12.50
C VAL A 60 4.72 13.92 -13.72
N GLU A 61 5.94 14.36 -14.03
CA GLU A 61 6.25 15.02 -15.30
C GLU A 61 6.06 14.04 -16.47
N PRO A 62 5.34 14.42 -17.54
CA PRO A 62 5.16 13.57 -18.70
C PRO A 62 6.50 13.17 -19.32
N LEU A 63 6.79 11.87 -19.34
CA LEU A 63 7.88 11.37 -20.17
C LEU A 63 7.54 11.57 -21.64
N LYS A 64 8.52 11.98 -22.44
CA LYS A 64 8.34 12.21 -23.87
C LYS A 64 7.80 10.96 -24.57
N GLY A 65 6.56 11.04 -25.09
CA GLY A 65 5.88 9.93 -25.75
C GLY A 65 4.89 9.14 -24.88
N PHE A 66 4.73 9.50 -23.60
CA PHE A 66 3.72 8.93 -22.71
C PHE A 66 2.65 9.98 -22.36
N THR A 67 1.38 9.59 -22.46
CA THR A 67 0.27 10.41 -21.97
C THR A 67 0.00 10.07 -20.51
N ILE A 68 0.33 10.98 -19.61
CA ILE A 68 -0.02 10.89 -18.19
C ILE A 68 -1.34 11.63 -17.99
N THR A 69 -2.29 10.99 -17.31
CA THR A 69 -3.57 11.59 -16.92
C THR A 69 -3.61 11.73 -15.40
N GLU A 70 -4.51 12.53 -14.84
CA GLU A 70 -4.69 12.62 -13.38
C GLU A 70 -5.00 11.27 -12.72
N LYS A 71 -5.49 10.29 -13.49
CA LYS A 71 -5.77 8.92 -13.05
C LYS A 71 -4.60 7.95 -13.25
N SER A 72 -3.48 8.43 -13.78
CA SER A 72 -2.27 7.62 -13.94
C SER A 72 -1.57 7.47 -12.60
N VAL A 73 -1.01 6.30 -12.35
CA VAL A 73 -0.07 6.07 -11.25
C VAL A 73 1.25 5.55 -11.74
N GLN A 74 2.30 5.87 -10.99
CA GLN A 74 3.64 5.36 -11.20
C GLN A 74 4.16 4.79 -9.88
N PRO A 75 4.55 3.51 -9.81
CA PRO A 75 5.16 2.96 -8.61
C PRO A 75 6.53 3.60 -8.36
N ILE A 76 6.90 3.77 -7.09
CA ILE A 76 8.22 4.23 -6.65
C ILE A 76 8.82 3.24 -5.66
N GLN A 77 9.94 2.66 -6.05
CA GLN A 77 10.63 1.66 -5.25
C GLN A 77 11.19 2.21 -3.92
N ASP A 78 11.65 3.47 -3.89
CA ASP A 78 12.22 4.11 -2.68
C ASP A 78 11.22 4.22 -1.51
N TYR A 79 9.92 4.17 -1.82
CA TYR A 79 8.82 4.21 -0.87
C TYR A 79 8.03 2.91 -0.80
N SER A 80 8.67 1.80 -1.20
CA SER A 80 8.07 0.46 -1.18
C SER A 80 8.92 -0.50 -0.33
N ILE A 81 8.28 -1.48 0.30
CA ILE A 81 8.93 -2.56 1.05
C ILE A 81 8.16 -3.86 0.85
N ASN A 82 8.87 -4.96 0.70
CA ASN A 82 8.26 -6.28 0.51
C ASN A 82 8.76 -7.24 1.59
N PHE A 83 7.84 -7.72 2.43
CA PHE A 83 8.13 -8.68 3.51
C PHE A 83 7.90 -10.14 3.08
N SER A 84 7.27 -10.37 1.92
CA SER A 84 6.94 -11.71 1.41
C SER A 84 8.09 -12.45 0.71
N LEU A 85 9.16 -11.75 0.30
CA LEU A 85 10.27 -12.34 -0.46
C LEU A 85 11.38 -12.88 0.45
N PRO A 86 11.96 -14.07 0.19
CA PRO A 86 13.14 -14.55 0.92
C PRO A 86 14.34 -13.59 0.78
N PRO A 87 15.15 -13.39 1.85
CA PRO A 87 15.15 -14.08 3.14
C PRO A 87 14.11 -13.54 4.16
N PHE A 88 13.30 -12.56 3.77
CA PHE A 88 12.36 -11.86 4.66
C PHE A 88 11.10 -12.65 5.02
N LYS A 89 10.91 -13.84 4.43
CA LYS A 89 9.82 -14.78 4.75
C LYS A 89 9.88 -15.20 6.23
N TYR A 90 9.23 -14.44 7.11
CA TYR A 90 8.97 -14.67 8.54
C TYR A 90 10.16 -15.16 9.42
N HIS A 91 11.40 -14.97 8.97
CA HIS A 91 12.60 -15.39 9.71
C HIS A 91 13.55 -14.23 10.04
N THR A 92 13.33 -13.05 9.45
CA THR A 92 14.20 -11.88 9.65
C THR A 92 13.53 -10.81 10.53
N TYR A 93 12.19 -10.71 10.49
CA TYR A 93 11.43 -9.73 11.26
C TYR A 93 10.32 -10.44 12.04
N SER A 94 10.17 -10.04 13.30
CA SER A 94 8.96 -10.26 14.08
C SER A 94 7.79 -9.44 13.53
N GLU A 95 6.57 -9.81 13.92
CA GLU A 95 5.35 -9.09 13.50
C GLU A 95 5.40 -7.61 13.92
N ASP A 96 5.87 -7.32 15.13
CA ASP A 96 6.04 -5.95 15.63
C ASP A 96 7.04 -5.15 14.79
N GLU A 97 8.16 -5.77 14.38
CA GLU A 97 9.16 -5.13 13.51
C GLU A 97 8.62 -4.86 12.11
N ILE A 98 7.68 -5.67 11.60
CA ILE A 98 6.99 -5.41 10.33
C ILE A 98 6.13 -4.14 10.45
N TYR A 99 5.32 -4.02 11.50
CA TYR A 99 4.49 -2.83 11.72
C TYR A 99 5.35 -1.57 11.95
N ASP A 100 6.43 -1.69 12.71
CA ASP A 100 7.33 -0.56 12.99
C ASP A 100 8.05 -0.07 11.72
N GLN A 101 8.56 -0.98 10.89
CA GLN A 101 9.18 -0.62 9.62
C GLN A 101 8.17 -0.04 8.63
N SER A 102 6.97 -0.61 8.58
CA SER A 102 5.86 -0.10 7.79
C SER A 102 5.53 1.35 8.20
N THR A 103 5.34 1.58 9.49
CA THR A 103 5.05 2.91 10.04
C THR A 103 6.18 3.90 9.75
N ALA A 104 7.44 3.48 9.91
CA ALA A 104 8.61 4.30 9.65
C ALA A 104 8.72 4.68 8.16
N LEU A 105 8.45 3.74 7.24
CA LEU A 105 8.41 3.98 5.80
C LEU A 105 7.36 5.02 5.44
N ILE A 106 6.13 4.88 5.93
CA ILE A 106 5.07 5.84 5.65
C ILE A 106 5.41 7.22 6.23
N LYS A 107 5.87 7.30 7.49
CA LYS A 107 6.21 8.58 8.14
C LYS A 107 7.32 9.35 7.42
N LYS A 108 8.36 8.67 6.92
CA LYS A 108 9.48 9.33 6.22
C LYS A 108 9.15 9.76 4.79
N SER A 109 8.10 9.19 4.19
CA SER A 109 7.74 9.46 2.79
C SER A 109 7.17 10.88 2.62
N PRO A 110 7.26 11.52 1.45
CA PRO A 110 6.55 12.77 1.16
C PRO A 110 5.03 12.62 1.21
N ASP A 111 4.30 13.71 1.46
CA ASP A 111 2.83 13.68 1.58
C ASP A 111 2.09 13.42 0.26
N HIS A 112 2.76 13.62 -0.88
CA HIS A 112 2.20 13.37 -2.21
C HIS A 112 2.36 11.89 -2.66
N ILE A 113 2.90 11.02 -1.80
CA ILE A 113 2.97 9.59 -2.06
C ILE A 113 1.70 8.91 -1.56
N TYR A 114 1.15 8.03 -2.39
CA TYR A 114 0.03 7.15 -2.04
C TYR A 114 0.54 5.72 -1.88
N PHE A 115 -0.14 4.94 -1.05
CA PHE A 115 0.33 3.61 -0.66
C PHE A 115 -0.73 2.55 -0.91
N GLU A 116 -0.32 1.45 -1.54
CA GLU A 116 -1.03 0.17 -1.46
C GLU A 116 -0.38 -0.66 -0.36
N ILE A 117 -1.18 -1.17 0.57
CA ILE A 117 -0.70 -2.01 1.67
C ILE A 117 -1.29 -3.41 1.48
N GLY A 118 -0.42 -4.40 1.31
CA GLY A 118 -0.78 -5.80 1.25
C GLY A 118 -0.88 -6.40 2.64
N CYS A 119 -2.00 -7.05 2.93
CA CYS A 119 -2.19 -7.83 4.15
C CYS A 119 -2.35 -9.30 3.79
N ASP A 120 -1.75 -10.17 4.60
CA ASP A 120 -2.04 -11.59 4.54
C ASP A 120 -3.29 -11.86 5.38
N ASN A 121 -4.41 -12.14 4.72
CA ASN A 121 -5.58 -12.68 5.40
C ASN A 121 -5.23 -14.12 5.79
N THR A 122 -5.03 -14.36 7.07
CA THR A 122 -4.82 -15.71 7.61
C THR A 122 -6.14 -16.50 7.75
N ASP A 123 -7.23 -16.02 7.17
CA ASP A 123 -8.55 -16.70 7.16
C ASP A 123 -8.66 -17.77 6.05
N GLU A 124 -7.66 -18.65 5.92
CA GLU A 124 -7.77 -19.94 5.22
C GLU A 124 -7.58 -21.12 6.19
#